data_AF-A0A2X3F092-F1
#
_entry.id   AF-A0A2X3F092-F1
#
_cell.length_a   1.000
_cell.length_b   1.000
_cell.length_c   1.000
_cell.angle_alpha   90.00
_cell.angle_beta   90.00
_cell.angle_gamma   90.00
#
_symmetry.space_group_name_H-M   'P 1'
#
loop_
_entity.id
_entity.type
_entity.pdbx_description
1 polymer ?
#
loop_
_entity_poly.entity_id
_entity_poly.type
_entity_poly.pdbx_seq_one_letter_code
_entity_poly.pdbx_strand_id
1 'polypeptide(L)'
;MRELEEHHREKLNPNTTRELTRLVSNLNRLVRSERERYDKYRTTLTDLTHSLKTPLAVMQSTLRSLRGEKISVDEAEPVMLEQISRISQQIGYYLHRASMRSGGTLLSRELHPIAPLLDSLTSRSQQGLSAQRGQYLARHLAGDHFCRRAERFYGSDG
;
A
#
# COMPACT_ATOMS: atom_id res chain seq x y z
N MET A 1 -0.10 -14.70 18.55
CA MET A 1 -1.29 -14.36 17.74
C MET A 1 -2.16 -13.33 18.46
N ARG A 2 -1.59 -12.19 18.91
CA ARG A 2 -2.36 -11.14 19.61
C ARG A 2 -1.68 -9.77 19.65
N GLU A 3 -1.03 -9.36 18.55
CA GLU A 3 -0.46 -7.99 18.42
C GLU A 3 -0.66 -7.43 16.99
N LEU A 4 -1.83 -7.66 16.39
CA LEU A 4 -2.17 -7.11 15.06
C LEU A 4 -3.43 -6.23 15.06
N GLU A 5 -4.03 -5.98 16.21
CA GLU A 5 -5.30 -5.24 16.30
C GLU A 5 -5.18 -3.78 16.74
N GLU A 6 -3.99 -3.30 17.11
CA GLU A 6 -3.83 -1.88 17.42
C GLU A 6 -2.92 -1.17 16.42
N HIS A 7 -3.48 -0.05 15.96
CA HIS A 7 -3.08 0.85 14.90
C HIS A 7 -1.73 1.58 15.14
N HIS A 8 -0.77 0.93 15.81
CA HIS A 8 0.37 1.59 16.47
C HIS A 8 1.76 1.12 16.02
N ARG A 9 1.91 0.17 15.08
CA ARG A 9 3.24 -0.20 14.57
C ARG A 9 3.54 0.42 13.22
N GLU A 10 4.46 1.38 13.24
CA GLU A 10 4.92 2.13 12.07
C GLU A 10 5.81 1.32 11.12
N LYS A 11 6.41 0.22 11.60
CA LYS A 11 7.22 -0.74 10.85
C LYS A 11 7.14 -2.14 11.48
N LEU A 12 7.23 -3.19 10.64
CA LEU A 12 7.37 -4.59 11.09
C LEU A 12 8.80 -4.88 11.57
N ASN A 13 8.94 -5.80 12.55
CA ASN A 13 10.21 -6.14 13.20
C ASN A 13 11.26 -6.69 12.20
N PRO A 14 12.44 -6.05 12.05
CA PRO A 14 13.47 -6.48 11.10
C PRO A 14 14.21 -7.76 11.50
N ASN A 15 14.14 -8.22 12.77
CA ASN A 15 14.83 -9.42 13.24
C ASN A 15 14.06 -10.71 12.91
N THR A 16 14.20 -11.18 11.67
CA THR A 16 13.64 -12.45 11.19
C THR A 16 14.68 -13.18 10.31
N THR A 17 14.45 -14.46 9.95
CA THR A 17 15.35 -15.23 9.06
C THR A 17 15.60 -14.46 7.76
N ARG A 18 16.77 -14.60 7.10
CA ARG A 18 17.19 -13.79 5.94
C ARG A 18 16.12 -13.61 4.83
N GLU A 19 15.30 -14.64 4.56
CA GLU A 19 14.16 -14.55 3.63
C GLU A 19 12.99 -13.72 4.18
N LEU A 20 12.65 -13.92 5.45
CA LEU A 20 11.65 -13.12 6.18
C LEU A 20 12.11 -11.66 6.33
N THR A 21 13.40 -11.37 6.53
CA THR A 21 13.92 -9.99 6.55
C THR A 21 13.68 -9.28 5.22
N ARG A 22 13.92 -9.96 4.09
CA ARG A 22 13.69 -9.40 2.74
C ARG A 22 12.20 -9.13 2.50
N LEU A 23 11.34 -10.05 2.93
CA LEU A 23 9.90 -9.87 2.86
C LEU A 23 9.45 -8.67 3.70
N VAL A 24 9.85 -8.62 4.97
CA VAL A 24 9.53 -7.53 5.89
C VAL A 24 9.99 -6.19 5.31
N SER A 25 11.17 -6.14 4.69
CA SER A 25 11.66 -4.95 3.98
C SER A 25 10.76 -4.55 2.81
N ASN A 26 10.35 -5.51 1.97
CA ASN A 26 9.45 -5.26 0.83
C ASN A 26 8.06 -4.79 1.27
N LEU A 27 7.50 -5.40 2.32
CA LEU A 27 6.21 -5.01 2.87
C LEU A 27 6.28 -3.61 3.52
N ASN A 28 7.35 -3.33 4.26
CA ASN A 28 7.60 -1.99 4.80
C ASN A 28 7.76 -0.94 3.68
N ARG A 29 8.33 -1.29 2.53
CA ARG A 29 8.37 -0.40 1.35
C ARG A 29 6.98 -0.16 0.78
N LEU A 30 6.17 -1.20 0.66
CA LEU A 30 4.79 -1.10 0.19
C LEU A 30 3.94 -0.21 1.11
N VAL A 31 4.00 -0.44 2.42
CA VAL A 31 3.27 0.36 3.42
C VAL A 31 3.68 1.83 3.34
N ARG A 32 4.98 2.14 3.19
CA ARG A 32 5.45 3.52 2.98
C ARG A 32 4.88 4.12 1.70
N SER A 33 4.92 3.38 0.59
CA SER A 33 4.38 3.88 -0.68
C SER A 33 2.87 4.14 -0.62
N GLU A 34 2.11 3.30 0.09
CA GLU A 34 0.67 3.52 0.25
C GLU A 34 0.35 4.72 1.14
N ARG A 35 1.10 4.90 2.25
CA ARG A 35 0.96 6.11 3.08
C ARG A 35 1.26 7.38 2.30
N GLU A 36 2.36 7.41 1.54
CA GLU A 36 2.70 8.54 0.70
C GLU A 36 1.62 8.83 -0.37
N ARG A 37 1.02 7.79 -0.96
CA ARG A 37 -0.10 7.95 -1.91
C ARG A 37 -1.32 8.57 -1.22
N TYR A 38 -1.68 8.07 -0.04
CA TYR A 38 -2.79 8.60 0.75
C TYR A 38 -2.59 10.07 1.12
N ASP A 39 -1.41 10.45 1.60
CA ASP A 39 -1.09 11.84 1.96
C ASP A 39 -1.13 12.77 0.75
N LYS A 40 -0.59 12.33 -0.40
CA LYS A 40 -0.67 13.07 -1.67
C LYS A 40 -2.12 13.24 -2.13
N TYR A 41 -2.94 12.21 -1.99
CA TYR A 41 -4.37 12.26 -2.34
C TYR A 41 -5.12 13.26 -1.44
N ARG A 42 -4.97 13.16 -0.12
CA ARG A 42 -5.59 14.06 0.84
C ARG A 42 -5.18 15.52 0.60
N THR A 43 -3.90 15.76 0.33
CA THR A 43 -3.39 17.09 -0.02
C THR A 43 -4.07 17.62 -1.29
N THR A 44 -4.12 16.81 -2.35
CA THR A 44 -4.75 17.19 -3.63
C THR A 44 -6.24 17.52 -3.46
N LEU A 45 -6.97 16.76 -2.66
CA LEU A 45 -8.39 17.03 -2.34
C LEU A 45 -8.57 18.33 -1.54
N THR A 46 -7.67 18.58 -0.59
CA THR A 46 -7.64 19.82 0.21
C THR A 46 -7.42 21.02 -0.70
N ASP A 47 -6.39 20.96 -1.56
CA ASP A 47 -6.08 21.99 -2.54
C ASP A 47 -7.27 22.27 -3.48
N LEU A 48 -7.92 21.22 -4.00
CA LEU A 48 -9.12 21.35 -4.83
C LEU A 48 -10.26 22.05 -4.07
N THR A 49 -10.52 21.62 -2.84
CA THR A 49 -11.58 22.21 -2.00
C THR A 49 -11.35 23.70 -1.78
N HIS A 50 -10.11 24.10 -1.47
CA HIS A 50 -9.75 25.51 -1.35
C HIS A 50 -9.90 26.25 -2.67
N SER A 51 -9.46 25.64 -3.77
CA SER A 51 -9.52 26.23 -5.11
C SER A 51 -10.97 26.52 -5.54
N LEU A 52 -11.92 25.65 -5.18
CA LEU A 52 -13.35 25.79 -5.50
C LEU A 52 -14.08 26.80 -4.60
N LYS A 53 -13.67 26.98 -3.35
CA LYS A 53 -14.31 27.95 -2.43
C LYS A 53 -14.27 29.37 -2.98
N THR A 54 -13.16 29.76 -3.60
CA THR A 54 -12.96 31.12 -4.13
C THR A 54 -13.95 31.48 -5.25
N PRO A 55 -14.04 30.76 -6.38
CA PRO A 55 -15.01 31.09 -7.44
C PRO A 55 -16.46 30.99 -6.93
N LEU A 56 -16.76 30.05 -6.04
CA LEU A 56 -18.09 29.98 -5.41
C LEU A 56 -18.41 31.20 -4.55
N ALA A 57 -17.44 31.70 -3.76
CA ALA A 57 -17.61 32.92 -2.97
C ALA A 57 -17.81 34.15 -3.87
N VAL A 58 -17.09 34.22 -4.99
CA VAL A 58 -17.28 35.28 -6.00
C VAL A 58 -18.70 35.20 -6.57
N MET A 59 -19.16 34.04 -7.02
CA MET A 59 -20.53 33.85 -7.53
C MET A 59 -21.60 34.23 -6.49
N GLN A 60 -21.40 33.83 -5.22
CA GLN A 60 -22.30 34.21 -4.12
C GLN A 60 -22.34 35.73 -3.90
N SER A 61 -21.18 36.40 -3.99
CA SER A 61 -21.11 37.85 -3.89
C SER A 61 -21.82 38.54 -5.07
N THR A 62 -21.61 38.05 -6.29
CA THR A 62 -22.28 38.56 -7.51
C THR A 62 -23.80 38.43 -7.39
N LEU A 63 -24.30 37.27 -6.95
CA LEU A 63 -25.74 37.07 -6.72
C LEU A 63 -26.31 37.99 -5.65
N ARG A 64 -25.55 38.29 -4.58
CA ARG A 64 -25.98 39.25 -3.56
C ARG A 64 -26.04 40.68 -4.10
N SER A 65 -25.09 41.07 -4.96
CA SER A 65 -25.11 42.36 -5.64
C SER A 65 -26.29 42.50 -6.59
N LEU A 66 -26.58 41.43 -7.37
CA LEU A 66 -27.72 41.39 -8.29
C LEU A 66 -29.05 41.52 -7.53
N ARG A 67 -29.23 40.78 -6.42
CA ARG A 67 -30.42 40.87 -5.56
C ARG A 67 -30.59 42.26 -4.93
N GLY A 68 -29.49 42.96 -4.68
CA GLY A 68 -29.51 44.32 -4.14
C GLY A 68 -29.61 45.41 -5.20
N GLU A 69 -29.91 45.06 -6.47
CA GLU A 69 -29.97 45.96 -7.62
C GLU A 69 -28.70 46.81 -7.82
N LYS A 70 -27.56 46.34 -7.30
CA LYS A 70 -26.27 47.05 -7.40
C LYS A 70 -25.59 46.84 -8.76
N ILE A 71 -25.95 45.75 -9.43
CA ILE A 71 -25.50 45.37 -10.76
C ILE A 71 -26.71 44.81 -11.52
N SER A 72 -26.68 44.95 -12.84
CA SER A 72 -27.64 44.35 -13.76
C SER A 72 -27.34 42.87 -14.02
N VAL A 73 -28.30 42.17 -14.63
CA VAL A 73 -28.11 40.78 -15.09
C VAL A 73 -27.00 40.72 -16.16
N ASP A 74 -26.97 41.69 -17.08
CA ASP A 74 -25.99 41.77 -18.16
C ASP A 74 -24.55 41.94 -17.64
N GLU A 75 -24.38 42.59 -16.48
CA GLU A 75 -23.08 42.71 -15.80
C GLU A 75 -22.72 41.46 -14.99
N ALA A 76 -23.72 40.77 -14.43
CA ALA A 76 -23.52 39.58 -13.59
C ALA A 76 -23.21 38.32 -14.40
N GLU A 77 -23.89 38.13 -15.53
CA GLU A 77 -23.78 36.94 -16.38
C GLU A 77 -22.32 36.59 -16.79
N PRO A 78 -21.52 37.51 -17.37
CA PRO A 78 -20.16 37.18 -17.78
C PRO A 78 -19.27 36.77 -16.61
N VAL A 79 -19.44 37.39 -15.43
CA VAL A 79 -18.70 37.04 -14.22
C VAL A 79 -19.04 35.62 -13.77
N MET A 80 -20.33 35.25 -13.80
CA MET A 80 -20.79 33.91 -13.43
C MET A 80 -20.26 32.85 -14.38
N LEU A 81 -20.32 33.08 -15.69
CA LEU A 81 -19.78 32.17 -16.71
C LEU A 81 -18.26 31.99 -16.56
N GLU A 82 -17.54 33.07 -16.28
CA GLU A 82 -16.10 32.99 -16.02
C GLU A 82 -15.80 32.11 -14.80
N GLN A 83 -16.54 32.28 -13.69
CA GLN A 83 -16.31 31.46 -12.50
C GLN A 83 -16.65 29.98 -12.72
N ILE A 84 -17.70 29.68 -13.50
CA ILE A 84 -18.04 28.31 -13.90
C ILE A 84 -16.93 27.68 -14.74
N SER A 85 -16.36 28.44 -15.69
CA SER A 85 -15.21 28.01 -16.50
C SER A 85 -13.99 27.73 -15.62
N ARG A 86 -13.67 28.63 -14.68
CA ARG A 86 -12.58 28.45 -13.71
C ARG A 86 -12.77 27.18 -12.86
N ILE A 87 -13.98 26.93 -12.37
CA ILE A 87 -14.31 25.70 -11.63
C ILE A 87 -14.05 24.45 -12.49
N SER A 88 -14.52 24.46 -13.74
CA SER A 88 -14.35 23.34 -14.66
C SER A 88 -12.86 23.05 -14.95
N GLN A 89 -12.07 24.10 -15.16
CA GLN A 89 -10.61 24.00 -15.35
C GLN A 89 -9.91 23.45 -14.10
N GLN A 90 -10.29 23.92 -12.91
CA GLN A 90 -9.73 23.42 -11.66
C GLN A 90 -10.02 21.93 -11.47
N ILE A 91 -11.27 21.50 -11.67
CA ILE A 91 -11.64 20.07 -11.61
C ILE A 91 -10.78 19.26 -12.59
N GLY A 92 -10.68 19.70 -13.84
CA GLY A 92 -9.84 19.03 -14.85
C GLY A 92 -8.37 18.93 -14.44
N TYR A 93 -7.79 20.03 -13.95
CA TYR A 93 -6.41 20.08 -13.47
C TYR A 93 -6.17 19.11 -12.31
N TYR A 94 -7.04 19.10 -11.29
CA TYR A 94 -6.86 18.24 -10.12
C TYR A 94 -7.11 16.75 -10.43
N LEU A 95 -8.04 16.43 -11.34
CA LEU A 95 -8.20 15.06 -11.83
C LEU A 95 -6.95 14.58 -12.59
N HIS A 96 -6.41 15.42 -13.47
CA HIS A 96 -5.18 15.12 -14.21
C HIS A 96 -3.95 15.00 -13.28
N ARG A 97 -3.83 15.89 -12.30
CA ARG A 97 -2.78 15.84 -11.27
C ARG A 97 -2.88 14.57 -10.42
N ALA A 98 -4.10 14.17 -10.04
CA ALA A 98 -4.31 12.95 -9.27
C ALA A 98 -3.92 11.69 -10.07
N SER A 99 -4.22 11.65 -11.37
CA SER A 99 -3.87 10.52 -12.25
C SER A 99 -2.35 10.44 -12.54
N MET A 100 -1.70 11.58 -12.79
CA MET A 100 -0.24 11.63 -13.03
C MET A 100 0.60 11.30 -11.79
N ARG A 101 0.25 11.88 -10.62
CA ARG A 101 1.03 11.70 -9.37
C ARG A 101 0.97 10.30 -8.80
N SER A 102 0.11 9.45 -9.36
CA SER A 102 -0.03 8.06 -8.95
C SER A 102 0.57 7.05 -9.92
N GLY A 103 1.37 7.51 -10.89
CA GLY A 103 2.15 6.62 -11.75
C GLY A 103 1.30 5.53 -12.42
N GLY A 104 0.41 5.90 -13.34
CA GLY A 104 -0.26 4.94 -14.25
C GLY A 104 -1.13 3.84 -13.62
N THR A 105 -1.31 3.77 -12.30
CA THR A 105 -1.94 2.61 -11.63
C THR A 105 -2.99 2.96 -10.57
N LEU A 106 -3.68 4.11 -10.67
CA LEU A 106 -4.80 4.38 -9.75
C LEU A 106 -6.05 3.54 -10.02
N LEU A 107 -6.24 3.05 -11.24
CA LEU A 107 -7.48 2.35 -11.60
C LEU A 107 -7.26 0.90 -12.06
N SER A 108 -6.02 0.48 -12.34
CA SER A 108 -5.73 -0.86 -12.90
C SER A 108 -4.76 -1.71 -12.09
N ARG A 109 -4.44 -1.35 -10.84
CA ARG A 109 -3.83 -2.34 -9.96
C ARG A 109 -4.91 -2.86 -9.03
N GLU A 110 -5.52 -3.95 -9.46
CA GLU A 110 -6.17 -4.90 -8.57
C GLU A 110 -5.38 -4.93 -7.26
N LEU A 111 -6.06 -4.57 -6.17
CA LEU A 111 -5.61 -4.83 -4.81
C LEU A 111 -5.16 -6.29 -4.81
N HIS A 112 -3.86 -6.53 -4.99
CA HIS A 112 -3.35 -7.89 -4.96
C HIS A 112 -3.68 -8.37 -3.55
N PRO A 113 -4.59 -9.35 -3.41
CA PRO A 113 -5.00 -9.76 -2.09
C PRO A 113 -3.72 -10.19 -1.37
N ILE A 114 -3.52 -9.67 -0.16
CA ILE A 114 -2.32 -10.00 0.61
C ILE A 114 -2.34 -11.49 0.99
N ALA A 115 -3.53 -12.11 0.97
CA ALA A 115 -3.77 -13.53 1.22
C ALA A 115 -2.91 -14.49 0.38
N PRO A 116 -2.90 -14.48 -0.97
CA PRO A 116 -2.02 -15.33 -1.77
C PRO A 116 -0.53 -15.09 -1.54
N LEU A 117 -0.12 -13.87 -1.17
CA LEU A 117 1.26 -13.61 -0.75
C LEU A 117 1.55 -14.28 0.60
N LEU A 118 0.62 -14.25 1.55
CA LEU A 118 0.73 -14.95 2.83
C LEU A 118 0.70 -16.48 2.66
N ASP A 119 -0.12 -17.01 1.76
CA ASP A 119 -0.23 -18.45 1.50
C ASP A 119 1.02 -19.01 0.84
N SER A 120 1.58 -18.29 -0.14
CA SER A 120 2.86 -18.64 -0.77
C SER A 120 4.05 -18.59 0.20
N LEU A 121 3.99 -17.73 1.22
CA LEU A 121 5.00 -17.65 2.28
C LEU A 121 4.87 -18.75 3.33
N THR A 122 3.63 -19.09 3.69
CA THR A 122 3.34 -20.16 4.65
C THR A 122 3.75 -21.51 4.06
N SER A 123 3.44 -21.75 2.79
CA SER A 123 3.85 -22.97 2.07
C SER A 123 5.37 -23.07 1.89
N ARG A 124 6.09 -21.99 1.56
CA ARG A 124 7.56 -22.01 1.48
C ARG A 124 8.24 -22.21 2.83
N SER A 125 7.72 -21.61 3.90
CA SER A 125 8.25 -21.83 5.25
C SER A 125 8.05 -23.29 5.67
N GLN A 126 6.88 -23.88 5.38
CA GLN A 126 6.61 -25.29 5.64
C GLN A 126 7.54 -26.22 4.85
N GLN A 127 7.86 -25.90 3.59
CA GLN A 127 8.83 -26.66 2.79
C GLN A 127 10.27 -26.55 3.33
N GLY A 128 10.69 -25.38 3.80
CA GLY A 128 12.01 -25.21 4.41
C GLY A 128 12.16 -26.04 5.70
N LEU A 129 11.12 -26.05 6.54
CA LEU A 129 11.07 -26.85 7.77
C LEU A 129 11.04 -28.36 7.49
N SER A 130 10.31 -28.81 6.46
CA SER A 130 10.29 -30.23 6.07
C SER A 130 11.63 -30.68 5.46
N ALA A 131 12.28 -29.82 4.68
CA ALA A 131 13.62 -30.07 4.15
C ALA A 131 14.68 -30.17 5.26
N GLN A 132 14.63 -29.28 6.27
CA GLN A 132 15.50 -29.35 7.44
C GLN A 132 15.27 -30.60 8.29
N ARG A 133 14.01 -31.02 8.51
CA ARG A 133 13.70 -32.29 9.19
C ARG A 133 14.19 -33.50 8.40
N GLY A 134 14.05 -33.48 7.06
CA GLY A 134 14.57 -34.54 6.19
C GLY A 134 16.09 -34.71 6.28
N GLN A 135 16.84 -33.60 6.30
CA GLN A 135 18.30 -33.63 6.46
C GLN A 135 18.74 -34.08 7.87
N TYR A 136 18.00 -33.72 8.92
CA TYR A 136 18.27 -34.18 10.29
C TYR A 136 18.05 -35.70 10.45
N LEU A 137 16.95 -36.21 9.89
CA LEU A 137 16.63 -37.64 9.88
C LEU A 137 17.61 -38.43 9.02
N ALA A 138 17.99 -37.92 7.84
CA ALA A 138 19.00 -38.54 7.00
C ALA A 138 20.37 -38.63 7.70
N ARG A 139 20.77 -37.61 8.46
CA ARG A 139 22.00 -37.63 9.27
C ARG A 139 21.95 -38.63 10.43
N HIS A 140 20.82 -38.76 11.12
CA HIS A 140 20.67 -39.73 12.22
C HIS A 140 20.58 -41.17 11.70
N LEU A 141 19.80 -41.41 10.64
CA LEU A 141 19.72 -42.73 10.01
C LEU A 141 21.06 -43.16 9.40
N ALA A 142 21.82 -42.23 8.80
CA ALA A 142 23.18 -42.52 8.32
C ALA A 142 24.14 -42.84 9.48
N GLY A 143 23.99 -42.20 10.65
CA GLY A 143 24.72 -42.52 11.87
C GLY A 143 24.39 -43.92 12.42
N ASP A 144 23.11 -44.30 12.42
CA ASP A 144 22.65 -45.62 12.86
C ASP A 144 23.08 -46.75 11.91
N HIS A 145 23.11 -46.48 10.60
CA HIS A 145 23.64 -47.41 9.61
C HIS A 145 25.17 -47.57 9.71
N PHE A 146 25.89 -46.52 10.12
CA PHE A 146 27.33 -46.58 10.39
C PHE A 146 27.64 -47.37 11.67
N CYS A 147 26.88 -47.16 12.75
CA CYS A 147 27.00 -47.96 13.98
C CYS A 147 26.67 -49.44 13.76
N ARG A 148 25.55 -49.76 13.09
CA ARG A 148 25.19 -51.17 12.81
C ARG A 148 26.17 -51.88 11.86
N ARG A 149 26.88 -51.14 11.01
CA ARG A 149 27.92 -51.71 10.13
C ARG A 149 29.26 -51.90 10.85
N ALA A 150 29.57 -51.07 11.84
CA ALA A 150 30.72 -51.24 12.73
C ALA A 150 30.54 -52.44 13.69
N GLU A 151 29.34 -52.63 14.26
CA GLU A 151 29.04 -53.80 15.11
C GLU A 151 29.16 -55.13 14.38
N ARG A 152 28.83 -55.17 13.08
CA ARG A 152 28.97 -56.37 12.25
C ARG A 152 30.42 -56.66 11.82
N PHE A 153 31.32 -55.68 11.93
CA PHE A 153 32.75 -55.82 11.62
C PHE A 153 33.61 -56.09 12.86
N TYR A 154 33.17 -55.67 14.05
CA TYR A 154 33.89 -55.85 15.32
C TYR A 154 33.24 -56.89 16.27
N GLY A 155 32.18 -57.58 15.85
CA GLY A 155 31.40 -58.51 16.69
C GLY A 155 31.55 -60.01 16.39
N SER A 156 32.57 -60.44 15.63
CA SER A 156 32.80 -61.87 15.33
C SER A 156 34.25 -62.32 15.54
N ASP A 157 34.86 -61.90 16.66
CA ASP A 157 36.00 -62.61 17.24
C ASP A 157 35.73 -62.80 18.73
N GLY A 158 35.16 -63.95 19.04
CA GLY A 158 34.87 -64.46 20.39
C GLY A 158 34.61 -65.95 20.33
#